data_AF-U9TGK2-F1
#
_entry.id   AF-U9TGK2-F1
#
_cell.length_a   1.000
_cell.length_b   1.000
_cell.length_c   1.000
_cell.angle_alpha   90.00
_cell.angle_beta   90.00
_cell.angle_gamma   90.00
#
_symmetry.space_group_name_H-M   'P 1'
#
loop_
_entity.id
_entity.type
_entity.pdbx_description
1 polymer ?
#
loop_
_entity_poly.entity_id
_entity_poly.type
_entity_poly.pdbx_seq_one_letter_code
_entity_poly.pdbx_strand_id
1 'polypeptide(L)'
;MYNTNDILKFEDLLINCLSLNRLEITGMNVSNEFNWDMLFIILAKFSPIGLFKFKFSSYGSKFKSSSLKLFFDNWKNRYPMLLQIISAEHISNDRKKLENLVQIYKVNGIVEKYNIDGDDFEGFK
;
A
#
# COMPACT_ATOMS: atom_id res chain seq x y z
N MET A 1 8.18 -6.38 17.14
CA MET A 1 7.36 -5.33 17.82
C MET A 1 7.83 -3.96 17.33
N TYR A 2 6.95 -3.15 16.75
CA TYR A 2 7.29 -1.78 16.36
C TYR A 2 7.46 -0.89 17.60
N ASN A 3 8.44 0.00 17.59
CA ASN A 3 8.56 1.02 18.61
C ASN A 3 7.43 2.04 18.42
N THR A 4 6.61 2.27 19.45
CA THR A 4 5.50 3.24 19.42
C THR A 4 5.97 4.63 18.98
N ASN A 5 7.20 5.01 19.31
CA ASN A 5 7.77 6.28 18.89
C ASN A 5 7.95 6.38 17.36
N ASP A 6 8.23 5.28 16.68
CA ASP A 6 8.41 5.29 15.22
C ASP A 6 7.07 5.41 14.50
N ILE A 7 6.02 4.80 15.06
CA ILE A 7 4.64 4.96 14.58
C ILE A 7 4.20 6.42 14.71
N LEU A 8 4.40 7.03 15.88
CA LEU A 8 4.03 8.43 16.12
C LEU A 8 4.77 9.39 15.19
N LYS A 9 6.07 9.18 14.96
CA LYS A 9 6.84 9.97 13.99
C LYS A 9 6.32 9.81 12.57
N PHE A 10 5.88 8.61 12.19
CA PHE A 10 5.33 8.37 10.87
C PHE A 10 3.96 9.02 10.70
N GLU A 11 3.08 8.94 11.71
CA GLU A 11 1.81 9.69 11.73
C GLU A 11 2.04 11.20 11.61
N ASP A 12 2.97 11.76 12.39
CA ASP A 12 3.32 13.18 12.35
C ASP A 12 3.83 13.61 10.97
N LEU A 13 4.68 12.78 10.33
CA LEU A 13 5.15 13.02 8.97
C LEU A 13 4.00 13.04 7.96
N LEU A 14 3.04 12.12 8.05
CA LEU A 14 1.90 12.08 7.13
C LEU A 14 0.98 13.30 7.31
N ILE A 15 0.78 13.74 8.55
CA ILE A 15 -0.07 14.91 8.86
C ILE A 15 0.60 16.20 8.39
N ASN A 16 1.89 16.36 8.64
CA ASN A 16 2.59 17.64 8.44
C ASN A 16 3.17 17.79 7.02
N CYS A 17 3.46 16.70 6.32
CA CYS A 17 4.04 16.75 4.97
C CYS A 17 2.96 16.83 3.88
N LEU A 18 2.27 17.99 3.78
CA LEU A 18 1.15 18.17 2.85
C LEU A 18 1.54 18.07 1.36
N SER A 19 2.82 18.23 1.03
CA SER A 19 3.37 18.05 -0.32
C SER A 19 3.72 16.60 -0.66
N LEU A 20 3.57 15.66 0.27
CA LEU A 20 3.86 14.25 0.05
C LEU A 20 2.88 13.68 -0.97
N ASN A 21 3.37 13.35 -2.17
CA ASN A 21 2.55 12.80 -3.24
C ASN A 21 2.82 11.32 -3.55
N ARG A 22 3.91 10.80 -3.00
CA ARG A 22 4.38 9.43 -3.19
C ARG A 22 4.90 8.85 -1.89
N LEU A 23 4.60 7.57 -1.68
CA LEU A 23 5.19 6.77 -0.62
C LEU A 23 5.63 5.41 -1.15
N GLU A 24 6.86 5.02 -0.81
CA GLU A 24 7.42 3.69 -1.06
C GLU A 24 7.76 3.03 0.26
N ILE A 25 7.22 1.82 0.50
CA ILE A 25 7.46 1.04 1.71
C ILE A 25 7.91 -0.35 1.33
N THR A 26 9.06 -0.74 1.87
CA THR A 26 9.60 -2.09 1.73
C THR A 26 9.48 -2.84 3.05
N GLY A 27 8.61 -3.83 3.10
CA GLY A 27 8.54 -4.81 4.17
C GLY A 27 9.59 -5.89 3.95
N MET A 28 10.71 -5.80 4.68
CA MET A 28 11.68 -6.88 4.78
C MET A 28 11.45 -7.61 6.10
N ASN A 29 10.97 -8.85 6.05
CA ASN A 29 10.95 -9.63 7.27
C ASN A 29 11.04 -11.14 6.99
N VAL A 30 12.03 -11.79 7.60
CA VAL A 30 12.23 -13.25 7.51
C VAL A 30 11.27 -13.99 8.46
N SER A 31 10.69 -13.30 9.46
CA SER A 31 9.80 -13.89 10.48
C SER A 31 8.30 -13.59 10.30
N ASN A 32 7.86 -13.06 9.14
CA ASN A 32 6.44 -12.71 8.87
C ASN A 32 5.82 -11.61 9.78
N GLU A 33 6.62 -10.79 10.48
CA GLU A 33 6.07 -9.83 11.47
C GLU A 33 5.75 -8.43 10.93
N PHE A 34 5.87 -8.16 9.62
CA PHE A 34 5.51 -6.83 9.13
C PHE A 34 3.99 -6.62 9.18
N ASN A 35 3.53 -5.70 10.02
CA ASN A 35 2.13 -5.44 10.25
C ASN A 35 1.55 -4.51 9.18
N TRP A 36 1.28 -5.08 8.01
CA TRP A 36 0.62 -4.39 6.89
C TRP A 36 -0.75 -3.83 7.27
N ASP A 37 -1.53 -4.50 8.13
CA ASP A 37 -2.83 -4.01 8.60
C ASP A 37 -2.68 -2.64 9.29
N MET A 38 -1.72 -2.53 10.21
CA MET A 38 -1.44 -1.30 10.94
C MET A 38 -0.96 -0.18 10.01
N LEU A 39 -0.04 -0.49 9.08
CA LEU A 39 0.42 0.48 8.08
C LEU A 39 -0.75 1.04 7.28
N PHE A 40 -1.62 0.18 6.76
CA PHE A 40 -2.74 0.62 5.92
C PHE A 40 -3.80 1.41 6.70
N ILE A 41 -4.05 1.09 7.96
CA ILE A 41 -4.91 1.89 8.84
C ILE A 41 -4.32 3.30 9.02
N ILE A 42 -3.02 3.40 9.33
CA ILE A 42 -2.32 4.68 9.50
C ILE A 42 -2.39 5.49 8.20
N LEU A 43 -2.09 4.88 7.06
CA LEU A 43 -2.14 5.55 5.77
C LEU A 43 -3.55 6.05 5.45
N ALA A 44 -4.58 5.23 5.60
CA ALA A 44 -5.94 5.67 5.29
C ALA A 44 -6.41 6.85 6.17
N LYS A 45 -5.97 6.88 7.44
CA LYS A 45 -6.36 7.90 8.41
C LYS A 45 -5.57 9.20 8.29
N PHE A 46 -4.24 9.11 8.16
CA PHE A 46 -3.35 10.24 8.34
C PHE A 46 -2.70 10.76 7.06
N SER A 47 -2.80 10.03 5.94
CA SER A 47 -2.19 10.49 4.68
C SER A 47 -2.74 11.85 4.25
N PRO A 48 -1.89 12.72 3.69
CA PRO A 48 -2.34 13.98 3.12
C PRO A 48 -3.16 13.70 1.85
N ILE A 49 -4.04 14.64 1.47
CA ILE A 49 -4.90 14.44 0.29
C ILE A 49 -4.08 14.27 -1.00
N GLY A 50 -2.90 14.90 -1.06
CA GLY A 50 -1.98 14.83 -2.20
C GLY A 50 -1.22 13.52 -2.34
N LEU A 51 -1.21 12.64 -1.34
CA LEU A 51 -0.55 11.34 -1.42
C LEU A 51 -1.43 10.36 -2.18
N PHE A 52 -1.08 10.00 -3.41
CA PHE A 52 -1.85 9.03 -4.21
C PHE A 52 -0.98 8.02 -4.96
N LYS A 53 0.35 8.11 -4.87
CA LYS A 53 1.27 7.15 -5.48
C LYS A 53 1.87 6.23 -4.42
N PHE A 54 1.60 4.93 -4.51
CA PHE A 54 2.06 3.95 -3.54
C PHE A 54 2.87 2.84 -4.19
N LYS A 55 4.04 2.54 -3.63
CA LYS A 55 4.81 1.34 -3.94
C LYS A 55 4.99 0.51 -2.68
N PHE A 56 4.46 -0.70 -2.68
CA PHE A 56 4.56 -1.65 -1.58
C PHE A 56 5.36 -2.86 -2.03
N SER A 57 6.53 -3.04 -1.45
CA SER A 57 7.38 -4.18 -1.72
C SER A 57 7.44 -5.09 -0.52
N SER A 58 7.20 -6.39 -0.72
CA SER A 58 7.27 -7.38 0.34
C SER A 58 8.25 -8.50 -0.02
N TYR A 59 9.31 -8.59 0.78
CA TYR A 59 10.36 -9.60 0.66
C TYR A 59 10.35 -10.45 1.93
N GLY A 60 9.71 -11.62 1.87
CA GLY A 60 9.59 -12.56 2.99
C GLY A 60 8.34 -12.43 3.87
N SER A 61 7.45 -11.48 3.59
CA SER A 61 6.14 -11.38 4.26
C SER A 61 4.98 -11.45 3.27
N LYS A 62 3.85 -12.07 3.64
CA LYS A 62 2.68 -12.11 2.77
C LYS A 62 1.82 -10.86 2.94
N PHE A 63 1.44 -10.23 1.83
CA PHE A 63 0.30 -9.33 1.84
C PHE A 63 -0.95 -10.15 2.13
N LYS A 64 -1.60 -9.95 3.28
CA LYS A 64 -2.94 -10.50 3.47
C LYS A 64 -3.89 -9.68 2.59
N SER A 65 -4.66 -10.38 1.75
CA SER A 65 -5.68 -9.74 0.89
C SER A 65 -6.67 -8.89 1.68
N SER A 66 -6.96 -9.28 2.92
CA SER A 66 -7.79 -8.51 3.86
C SER A 66 -7.21 -7.14 4.22
N SER A 67 -5.88 -7.04 4.36
CA SER A 67 -5.19 -5.78 4.69
C SER A 67 -5.34 -4.76 3.58
N LEU A 68 -5.09 -5.18 2.33
CA LEU A 68 -5.26 -4.32 1.16
C LEU A 68 -6.72 -3.95 0.92
N LYS A 69 -7.65 -4.89 1.15
CA LYS A 69 -9.08 -4.59 1.08
C LYS A 69 -9.46 -3.49 2.07
N LEU A 70 -8.99 -3.60 3.32
CA LEU A 70 -9.22 -2.59 4.36
C LEU A 70 -8.65 -1.24 3.93
N PHE A 71 -7.46 -1.22 3.33
CA PHE A 71 -6.87 0.01 2.80
C PHE A 71 -7.78 0.68 1.77
N PHE A 72 -8.20 -0.07 0.74
CA PHE A 72 -9.03 0.46 -0.34
C PHE A 72 -10.42 0.90 0.14
N ASP A 73 -11.02 0.16 1.06
CA ASP A 73 -12.33 0.52 1.65
C ASP A 73 -12.29 1.86 2.39
N ASN A 74 -11.14 2.21 2.97
CA ASN A 74 -10.92 3.46 3.69
C ASN A 74 -10.29 4.56 2.80
N TRP A 75 -9.96 4.28 1.54
CA TRP A 75 -9.38 5.25 0.60
C TRP A 75 -10.44 6.02 -0.21
N LYS A 76 -11.60 6.30 0.39
CA LYS A 76 -12.71 7.01 -0.26
C LYS A 76 -12.51 8.52 -0.18
N ASN A 77 -13.10 9.26 -1.13
CA ASN A 77 -13.02 10.74 -1.21
C ASN A 77 -11.59 11.29 -1.31
N ARG A 78 -10.66 10.49 -1.84
CA ARG A 78 -9.26 10.85 -2.11
C ARG A 78 -8.99 10.69 -3.61
N TYR A 79 -7.84 11.17 -4.09
CA TYR A 79 -7.43 10.91 -5.46
C TYR A 79 -7.30 9.39 -5.70
N PRO A 80 -7.80 8.89 -6.85
CA PRO A 80 -7.57 7.52 -7.27
C PRO A 80 -6.07 7.19 -7.23
N MET A 81 -5.71 6.06 -6.66
CA MET A 81 -4.30 5.75 -6.42
C MET A 81 -3.59 5.15 -7.64
N LEU A 82 -2.32 5.49 -7.79
CA LEU A 82 -1.37 4.72 -8.57
C LEU A 82 -0.72 3.72 -7.62
N LEU A 83 -0.81 2.43 -7.93
CA LEU A 83 -0.41 1.36 -7.01
C LEU A 83 0.60 0.41 -7.65
N GLN A 84 1.76 0.25 -7.04
CA GLN A 84 2.70 -0.80 -7.40
C GLN A 84 2.86 -1.75 -6.23
N ILE A 85 2.69 -3.04 -6.49
CA ILE A 85 2.93 -4.11 -5.51
C ILE A 85 4.01 -5.03 -6.07
N ILE A 86 5.04 -5.27 -5.26
CA ILE A 86 6.11 -6.23 -5.55
C ILE A 86 6.08 -7.28 -4.45
N SER A 87 5.84 -8.54 -4.79
CA SER A 87 5.79 -9.65 -3.85
C SER A 87 6.76 -10.75 -4.27
N ALA A 88 7.72 -11.07 -3.40
CA ALA A 88 8.71 -12.12 -3.68
C ALA A 88 8.14 -13.56 -3.65
N GLU A 89 6.94 -13.77 -3.09
CA GLU A 89 6.34 -15.10 -3.00
C GLU A 89 5.42 -15.41 -4.18
N HIS A 90 5.92 -16.26 -5.07
CA HIS A 90 5.28 -16.70 -6.32
C HIS A 90 4.20 -17.79 -6.12
N ILE A 91 3.26 -17.64 -5.20
CA ILE A 91 2.08 -18.54 -5.17
C ILE A 91 1.04 -17.98 -6.14
N SER A 92 0.94 -18.59 -7.33
CA SER A 92 0.07 -18.16 -8.44
C SER A 92 -1.39 -17.88 -8.05
N ASN A 93 -1.94 -18.66 -7.11
CA ASN A 93 -3.32 -18.46 -6.62
C ASN A 93 -3.49 -17.18 -5.78
N ASP A 94 -2.48 -16.79 -5.00
CA ASP A 94 -2.55 -15.57 -4.18
C ASP A 94 -2.36 -14.32 -5.05
N ARG A 95 -1.54 -14.42 -6.11
CA ARG A 95 -1.44 -13.37 -7.13
C ARG A 95 -2.77 -13.12 -7.84
N LYS A 96 -3.45 -14.16 -8.33
CA LYS A 96 -4.74 -13.99 -9.03
C LYS A 96 -5.81 -13.37 -8.12
N LYS A 97 -5.83 -13.75 -6.84
CA LYS A 97 -6.72 -13.14 -5.83
C LYS A 97 -6.39 -11.66 -5.64
N LEU A 98 -5.12 -11.31 -5.57
CA LEU A 98 -4.66 -9.94 -5.46
C LEU A 98 -5.05 -9.11 -6.71
N GLU A 99 -4.77 -9.63 -7.91
CA GLU A 99 -5.16 -8.99 -9.18
C GLU A 99 -6.67 -8.76 -9.25
N ASN A 100 -7.48 -9.78 -8.92
CA ASN A 100 -8.94 -9.65 -8.89
C ASN A 100 -9.40 -8.59 -7.89
N LEU A 101 -8.81 -8.56 -6.69
CA LEU A 101 -9.12 -7.56 -5.67
C LEU A 101 -8.84 -6.15 -6.21
N VAL A 102 -7.61 -5.90 -6.69
CA VAL A 102 -7.21 -4.58 -7.19
C VAL A 102 -8.07 -4.16 -8.38
N GLN A 103 -8.43 -5.10 -9.26
CA GLN A 103 -9.31 -4.82 -10.40
C GLN A 103 -10.72 -4.39 -9.97
N ILE A 104 -11.30 -4.98 -8.93
CA ILE A 104 -12.59 -4.53 -8.37
C ILE A 104 -12.49 -3.07 -7.92
N TYR A 105 -11.43 -2.71 -7.19
CA TYR A 105 -11.24 -1.34 -6.70
C TYR A 105 -10.84 -0.36 -7.80
N LYS A 106 -10.28 -0.85 -8.91
CA LYS A 106 -10.07 -0.04 -10.12
C LYS A 106 -11.39 0.32 -10.79
N VAL A 107 -12.30 -0.64 -10.97
CA VAL A 107 -13.65 -0.37 -11.52
C VAL A 107 -14.43 0.61 -10.62
N ASN A 108 -14.23 0.52 -9.31
CA ASN A 108 -14.86 1.43 -8.35
C ASN A 108 -14.20 2.82 -8.25
N GLY A 109 -13.17 3.10 -9.05
CA GLY A 109 -12.48 4.39 -9.09
C GLY A 109 -11.55 4.68 -7.91
N ILE A 110 -11.26 3.69 -7.06
CA ILE A 110 -10.31 3.83 -5.94
C ILE A 110 -8.86 3.70 -6.44
N VAL A 111 -8.62 2.80 -7.38
CA VAL A 111 -7.33 2.59 -8.04
C VAL A 111 -7.42 3.10 -9.47
N GLU A 112 -6.51 3.97 -9.90
CA GLU A 112 -6.48 4.43 -11.29
C GLU A 112 -5.70 3.44 -12.17
N LYS A 113 -4.48 3.12 -11.74
CA LYS A 113 -3.56 2.22 -12.44
C LYS A 113 -2.80 1.40 -11.40
N TYR A 114 -2.51 0.15 -11.74
CA TYR A 114 -1.75 -0.72 -10.87
C TYR A 114 -0.74 -1.59 -11.62
N ASN A 115 0.37 -1.92 -10.95
CA ASN A 115 1.29 -3.01 -11.31
C ASN A 115 1.39 -4.04 -10.20
N ILE A 116 1.47 -5.32 -10.58
CA ILE A 116 1.79 -6.40 -9.65
C ILE A 116 2.95 -7.19 -10.26
N ASP A 117 4.09 -7.19 -9.55
CA ASP A 117 5.33 -7.90 -9.91
C ASP A 117 5.90 -7.54 -11.30
N GLY A 118 5.65 -6.33 -11.79
CA GLY A 118 6.21 -5.80 -13.03
C GLY A 118 7.15 -4.61 -12.79
N ASP A 119 7.82 -4.18 -13.85
CA ASP A 119 8.73 -3.02 -13.84
C ASP A 119 8.01 -1.73 -13.37
N ASP A 120 8.75 -0.77 -12.81
CA ASP A 120 8.20 0.53 -12.41
C ASP A 120 7.49 1.20 -13.59
N PHE A 121 6.18 1.48 -13.47
CA PHE A 121 5.45 2.20 -14.53
C PHE A 121 5.92 3.65 -14.61
N GLU A 122 5.92 4.22 -15.82
CA GLU A 122 6.41 5.59 -16.10
C GLU A 122 5.73 6.70 -15.26
N GLY A 123 4.53 6.47 -14.72
CA GLY A 123 3.85 7.38 -13.79
C GLY A 123 4.47 7.49 -12.39
N PHE A 124 5.43 6.60 -12.09
CA PHE A 124 6.31 6.60 -10.92
C PHE A 124 7.73 7.11 -11.25
N LYS A 125 7.98 7.80 -12.36
CA LYS A 125 9.19 8.65 -12.48
C LYS A 125 8.92 10.07 -11.97
#